data_AF-A0A5J6SD28-F1
#
_entry.id   AF-A0A5J6SD28-F1
#
_cell.length_a   1.000
_cell.length_b   1.000
_cell.length_c   1.000
_cell.angle_alpha   90.00
_cell.angle_beta   90.00
_cell.angle_gamma   90.00
#
_symmetry.space_group_name_H-M   'P 1'
#
loop_
_entity.id
_entity.type
_entity.pdbx_description
1 polymer ?
#
loop_
_entity_poly.entity_id
_entity_poly.type
_entity_poly.pdbx_seq_one_letter_code
_entity_poly.pdbx_strand_id
1 'polypeptide(L)'
;REFWPQEGWSKYAEKLSDFTKPPNVQAALQCLNELITNALQHVPDVIKYLSRLHIQSVFNFCAIPQVMAIATLAACYNNPQVFRGVVKIRKGQAV
;
A
#
# COMPACT_ATOMS: atom_id res chain seq x y z
N ARG A 1 3.23 8.72 15.00
CA ARG A 1 4.11 8.91 13.83
C ARG A 1 3.21 9.07 12.62
N GLU A 2 3.42 10.12 11.83
CA GLU A 2 2.61 10.42 10.65
C GLU A 2 3.54 10.45 9.45
N PHE A 3 3.28 9.59 8.46
CA PHE A 3 4.10 9.46 7.25
C PHE A 3 3.30 9.72 5.97
N TRP A 4 1.97 9.80 6.07
CA TRP A 4 1.13 10.09 4.92
C TRP A 4 1.33 11.56 4.53
N PRO A 5 1.50 11.86 3.24
CA PRO A 5 1.77 13.22 2.80
C PRO A 5 0.57 14.11 3.13
N GLN A 6 0.82 15.26 3.74
CA GLN A 6 -0.22 16.22 4.10
C GLN A 6 -1.09 16.59 2.91
N GLU A 7 -0.47 16.85 1.76
CA GLU A 7 -1.14 17.16 0.50
C GLU A 7 -2.15 16.09 0.04
N GLY A 8 -1.93 14.83 0.42
CA GLY A 8 -2.85 13.74 0.12
C GLY A 8 -4.02 13.66 1.09
N TRP A 9 -3.74 13.68 2.40
CA TRP A 9 -4.78 13.45 3.41
C TRP A 9 -5.58 14.70 3.79
N SER A 10 -5.03 15.91 3.65
CA SER A 10 -5.71 17.15 4.06
C SER A 10 -6.94 17.48 3.21
N LYS A 11 -7.12 16.80 2.08
CA LYS A 11 -8.34 16.85 1.25
C LYS A 11 -9.55 16.16 1.92
N TYR A 12 -9.29 15.28 2.87
CA TYR A 12 -10.28 14.34 3.43
C TYR A 12 -10.50 14.50 4.94
N ALA A 13 -9.57 15.15 5.66
CA ALA A 13 -9.66 15.39 7.10
C ALA A 13 -8.77 16.58 7.52
N GLU A 14 -9.08 17.18 8.68
CA GLU A 14 -8.25 18.24 9.28
C GLU A 14 -6.97 17.69 9.91
N LYS A 15 -7.04 16.47 10.47
CA LYS A 15 -5.89 15.77 11.06
C LYS A 15 -5.88 14.31 10.62
N LEU A 16 -4.68 13.76 10.40
CA LEU A 16 -4.55 12.35 10.02
C LEU A 16 -5.16 11.39 11.05
N SER A 17 -5.13 11.74 12.33
CA SER A 17 -5.76 10.97 13.42
C SER A 17 -7.28 10.81 13.26
N ASP A 18 -7.93 11.71 12.52
CA ASP A 18 -9.39 11.71 12.35
C ASP A 18 -9.89 10.51 11.55
N PHE A 19 -9.03 9.86 10.76
CA PHE A 19 -9.39 8.66 10.00
C PHE A 19 -9.72 7.43 10.87
N THR A 20 -9.35 7.45 12.15
CA THR A 20 -9.72 6.39 13.10
C THR A 20 -11.14 6.54 13.64
N LYS A 21 -11.78 7.70 13.43
CA LYS A 21 -13.12 8.00 13.95
C LYS A 21 -14.20 7.35 13.07
N PRO A 22 -15.21 6.67 13.64
CA PRO A 22 -16.27 6.01 12.86
C PRO A 22 -16.97 6.89 11.80
N PRO A 23 -17.25 8.19 12.06
CA PRO A 23 -17.88 9.06 11.05
C PRO A 23 -17.02 9.30 9.80
N ASN A 24 -15.69 9.15 9.91
CA ASN A 24 -14.74 9.52 8.86
C ASN A 24 -14.29 8.34 8.00
N VAL A 25 -14.85 7.14 8.21
CA VAL A 25 -14.41 5.91 7.51
C VAL A 25 -14.47 6.08 5.99
N GLN A 26 -15.49 6.73 5.47
CA GLN A 26 -15.62 6.92 4.02
C GLN A 26 -14.52 7.83 3.45
N ALA A 27 -14.25 8.96 4.11
CA ALA A 27 -13.19 9.88 3.73
C ALA A 27 -11.80 9.24 3.88
N ALA A 28 -11.60 8.46 4.94
CA ALA A 28 -10.41 7.67 5.19
C ALA A 28 -10.14 6.67 4.05
N LEU A 29 -11.18 5.93 3.62
CA LEU A 29 -11.09 4.99 2.49
C LEU A 29 -10.75 5.68 1.18
N GLN A 30 -11.32 6.85 0.91
CA GLN A 30 -10.97 7.63 -0.29
C GLN A 30 -9.50 8.06 -0.27
N CYS A 31 -9.01 8.57 0.87
CA CYS A 31 -7.61 8.92 1.04
C CYS A 31 -6.68 7.70 0.84
N LEU A 32 -7.03 6.56 1.45
CA LEU A 32 -6.30 5.30 1.28
C LEU A 32 -6.21 4.88 -0.19
N ASN A 33 -7.32 4.94 -0.92
CA ASN A 33 -7.37 4.57 -2.32
C ASN A 33 -6.54 5.54 -3.19
N GLU A 34 -6.53 6.84 -2.89
CA GLU A 34 -5.66 7.81 -3.57
C GLU A 34 -4.18 7.45 -3.36
N LEU A 35 -3.76 7.16 -2.14
CA LEU A 35 -2.36 6.80 -1.84
C LEU A 35 -1.95 5.47 -2.46
N ILE A 36 -2.85 4.46 -2.47
CA ILE A 36 -2.58 3.20 -3.17
C ILE A 36 -2.47 3.44 -4.67
N THR A 37 -3.33 4.28 -5.25
CA THR A 37 -3.26 4.64 -6.68
C THR A 37 -1.94 5.32 -7.03
N ASN A 38 -1.45 6.21 -6.18
CA ASN A 38 -0.13 6.81 -6.33
C ASN A 38 1.00 5.76 -6.27
N ALA A 39 0.95 4.82 -5.32
CA ALA A 39 1.93 3.74 -5.22
C ALA A 39 1.95 2.85 -6.48
N LEU A 40 0.80 2.59 -7.11
CA LEU A 40 0.69 1.79 -8.33
C LEU A 40 1.40 2.41 -9.54
N GLN A 41 1.66 3.72 -9.53
CA GLN A 41 2.42 4.39 -10.60
C GLN A 41 3.86 3.85 -10.74
N HIS A 42 4.40 3.23 -9.69
CA HIS A 42 5.75 2.64 -9.71
C HIS A 42 5.81 1.22 -10.29
N VAL A 43 4.68 0.54 -10.49
CA VAL A 43 4.64 -0.85 -10.96
C VAL A 43 5.35 -1.04 -12.31
N PRO A 44 5.19 -0.17 -13.33
CA PRO A 44 5.92 -0.30 -14.59
C PRO A 44 7.45 -0.24 -14.42
N ASP A 45 7.95 0.64 -13.53
CA ASP A 45 9.38 0.76 -13.26
C ASP A 45 9.92 -0.47 -12.52
N VAL A 46 9.15 -1.03 -11.59
CA VAL A 46 9.48 -2.30 -10.92
C VAL A 46 9.61 -3.43 -11.94
N ILE A 47 8.65 -3.57 -12.86
CA ILE A 47 8.69 -4.58 -13.93
C ILE A 47 9.93 -4.39 -14.82
N LYS A 48 10.20 -3.14 -15.21
CA LYS A 48 11.38 -2.77 -16.02
C LYS A 48 12.70 -3.03 -15.31
N TYR A 49 12.75 -2.86 -13.99
CA TYR A 49 13.92 -3.17 -13.18
C TYR A 49 14.15 -4.67 -13.10
N LEU A 50 13.10 -5.44 -12.74
CA LEU A 50 13.18 -6.90 -12.59
C LEU A 50 13.54 -7.59 -13.91
N SER A 51 13.10 -7.08 -15.07
CA SER A 51 13.41 -7.66 -16.38
C SER A 51 14.89 -7.57 -16.78
N ARG A 52 15.69 -6.75 -16.07
CA ARG A 52 17.13 -6.57 -16.29
C ARG A 52 18.00 -7.47 -15.41
N LEU A 53 17.40 -8.22 -14.48
CA LEU A 53 18.13 -9.09 -13.58
C LEU A 53 18.28 -10.48 -14.19
N HIS A 54 19.52 -10.85 -14.53
CA HIS A 54 19.82 -12.14 -15.17
C HIS A 54 20.33 -13.21 -14.18
N ILE A 55 20.72 -12.82 -12.97
CA ILE A 55 21.19 -13.74 -11.93
C ILE A 55 19.99 -14.19 -11.10
N GLN A 56 19.63 -15.48 -11.14
CA GLN A 56 18.43 -16.02 -10.50
C GLN A 56 18.31 -15.69 -9.00
N SER A 57 19.41 -15.79 -8.25
CA SER A 57 19.41 -15.46 -6.82
C SER A 57 19.13 -13.98 -6.56
N VAL A 58 19.67 -13.09 -7.39
CA VAL A 58 19.42 -11.64 -7.33
C VAL A 58 17.99 -11.33 -7.75
N PHE A 59 17.49 -11.98 -8.81
CA PHE A 59 16.10 -11.84 -9.23
C PHE A 59 15.14 -12.24 -8.11
N ASN A 60 15.33 -13.41 -7.49
CA ASN A 60 14.49 -13.88 -6.39
C ASN A 60 14.52 -12.89 -5.21
N PHE A 61 15.72 -12.44 -4.82
CA PHE A 61 15.89 -11.48 -3.74
C PHE A 61 15.15 -10.17 -4.00
N CYS A 62 15.17 -9.65 -5.23
CA CYS A 62 14.48 -8.42 -5.60
C CYS A 62 12.97 -8.63 -5.84
N ALA A 63 12.56 -9.75 -6.44
CA ALA A 63 11.17 -9.98 -6.86
C ALA A 63 10.26 -10.35 -5.69
N ILE A 64 10.74 -11.14 -4.71
CA ILE A 64 9.94 -11.60 -3.56
C ILE A 64 9.32 -10.40 -2.78
N PRO A 65 10.09 -9.36 -2.39
CA PRO A 65 9.51 -8.20 -1.73
C PRO A 65 8.48 -7.46 -2.59
N GLN A 66 8.67 -7.40 -3.91
CA GLN A 66 7.77 -6.69 -4.83
C GLN A 66 6.42 -7.43 -4.96
N VAL A 67 6.44 -8.75 -5.08
CA VAL A 67 5.19 -9.55 -5.13
C VAL A 67 4.45 -9.53 -3.78
N MET A 68 5.16 -9.48 -2.65
CA MET A 68 4.55 -9.28 -1.34
C MET A 68 3.95 -7.87 -1.19
N ALA A 69 4.61 -6.84 -1.72
CA ALA A 69 4.13 -5.46 -1.68
C ALA A 69 2.84 -5.31 -2.47
N ILE A 70 2.76 -5.82 -3.71
CA ILE A 70 1.54 -5.72 -4.52
C ILE A 70 0.38 -6.52 -3.91
N ALA A 71 0.65 -7.69 -3.32
CA ALA A 71 -0.36 -8.46 -2.59
C ALA A 71 -0.88 -7.71 -1.35
N THR A 72 -0.01 -6.96 -0.67
CA THR A 72 -0.39 -6.12 0.47
C THR A 72 -1.20 -4.91 0.03
N LEU A 73 -0.82 -4.23 -1.06
CA LEU A 73 -1.60 -3.14 -1.65
C LEU A 73 -3.01 -3.62 -2.03
N ALA A 74 -3.13 -4.80 -2.64
CA ALA A 74 -4.41 -5.42 -2.96
C ALA A 74 -5.25 -5.71 -1.70
N ALA A 75 -4.63 -6.20 -0.62
CA ALA A 75 -5.32 -6.46 0.65
C ALA A 75 -5.77 -5.17 1.36
N CYS A 76 -5.05 -4.07 1.17
CA CYS A 76 -5.37 -2.76 1.75
C CYS A 76 -6.39 -1.97 0.91
N TYR A 77 -6.47 -2.19 -0.40
CA TYR A 77 -7.33 -1.42 -1.29
C TYR A 77 -8.80 -1.48 -0.85
N ASN A 78 -9.41 -0.31 -0.68
CA ASN A 78 -10.78 -0.12 -0.22
C ASN A 78 -11.12 -0.89 1.08
N ASN A 79 -10.14 -1.10 1.97
CA ASN A 79 -10.29 -1.93 3.16
C ASN A 79 -10.34 -1.09 4.47
N PRO A 80 -11.49 -0.99 5.16
CA PRO A 80 -11.60 -0.20 6.38
C PRO A 80 -10.81 -0.78 7.56
N GLN A 81 -10.37 -2.03 7.48
CA GLN A 81 -9.56 -2.65 8.52
C GLN A 81 -8.17 -1.99 8.65
N VAL A 82 -7.70 -1.28 7.62
CA VAL A 82 -6.46 -0.49 7.66
C VAL A 82 -6.50 0.57 8.77
N PHE A 83 -7.69 1.10 9.10
CA PHE A 83 -7.87 2.11 10.15
C PHE A 83 -8.21 1.52 11.52
N ARG A 84 -8.42 0.20 11.61
CA ARG A 84 -8.82 -0.50 12.84
C ARG A 84 -7.74 -1.44 13.37
N GLY A 85 -6.67 -1.65 12.61
CA GLY A 85 -5.60 -2.56 12.98
C GLY A 85 -4.66 -2.83 11.83
N VAL A 86 -4.08 -4.03 11.85
CA VAL A 86 -3.00 -4.41 10.94
C VAL A 86 -3.53 -5.36 9.87
N VAL A 87 -3.51 -4.91 8.61
CA VAL A 87 -3.79 -5.75 7.44
C VAL A 87 -2.49 -6.42 7.00
N LYS A 88 -2.48 -7.76 6.93
CA LYS A 88 -1.33 -8.57 6.52
C LYS A 88 -1.78 -9.71 5.62
N ILE A 89 -0.98 -10.01 4.59
CA ILE A 89 -1.11 -11.25 3.83
C ILE A 89 -0.76 -12.45 4.74
N ARG A 90 -1.44 -13.58 4.54
CA ARG A 90 -1.20 -14.79 5.35
C ARG A 90 0.16 -15.41 5.01
N LYS A 91 0.79 -16.09 5.97
CA LYS A 91 2.08 -16.77 5.73
C LYS A 91 2.02 -17.73 4.54
N GLY A 92 0.95 -18.52 4.41
CA GLY A 92 0.79 -19.43 3.27
C GLY A 92 0.56 -18.76 1.91
N GLN A 93 0.27 -17.46 1.88
CA GLN A 93 0.21 -16.68 0.63
C GLN A 93 1.58 -16.07 0.28
N ALA A 94 2.48 -15.98 1.26
CA ALA A 94 3.83 -15.42 1.10
C ALA A 94 4.91 -16.51 0.93
N VAL A 95 4.52 -17.78 0.91
CA VAL A 95 5.40 -18.97 0.79
C VAL A 95 5.18 -19.61 -0.56
#